data_AF-A0A4Q9VY26-F1
#
_entry.id   AF-A0A4Q9VY26-F1
#
_cell.length_a   1.000
_cell.length_b   1.000
_cell.length_c   1.000
_cell.angle_alpha   90.00
_cell.angle_beta   90.00
_cell.angle_gamma   90.00
#
_symmetry.space_group_name_H-M   'P 1'
#
loop_
_entity.id
_entity.type
_entity.pdbx_description
1 polymer ?
#
loop_
_entity_poly.entity_id
_entity_poly.type
_entity_poly.pdbx_seq_one_letter_code
_entity_poly.pdbx_strand_id
1 'polypeptide(L)'
;MTDPVASPAEAIYRRFGVEPVVNCGGYRSFYGNSAPPEAVRRAMSDAAGGFVLMTELAEAAGRRLAELTGAEWGLVTAGSAAALTLATAACVAGRDPDRMLRLPHGAGDAVVLMPAGHRFAYDQAIRLTGCRIVEFADRDALVAALDRHRVVMVALFGERETPALALERILAETRPRGIPVLVDAASEFLEAPERWTARGADLVVYSVGKAMRGPSATGLLLGRAALVRAAWINGPPHQSFGRPLKIAKEQIVGALVAVETWLARDAAAERAEWLARLDTVAAALDGLDGVTTERDDRPGIVPRLRIHWSVERTGFDFTALRDRLLAGGPRILLDDYGGAADATLVSPLGLDGDSAALVGRALRSAFAAAPVAAVAPAAPIGGLSGSWRVVIDFADAPVEHHFELVQIDGRLTGLHRLGDGVAALEGHEAGGAVVLELTHRVEDNYVRHTFEARLGADGRLVGRVTTGAAASHTRGPTTFGQFGSVAWQGERVAPATPIPTSPAPAIHRINPDGLRHRADATIAAGLVFVSGVMPSDPTLDLAEQVRDALAQIDARLAAAGSDRSRLLAATIWLTDLADVAVFNTVWNAWIVPGDEPARACVQAGLQGGGRLEIAVTAAA
;
A
#
# COMPACT_ATOMS: atom_id res chain seq x y z
N MET A 1 -13.32 36.71 -24.43
CA MET A 1 -13.61 36.29 -23.04
C MET A 1 -12.60 36.98 -22.18
N THR A 2 -13.03 37.89 -21.31
CA THR A 2 -12.15 38.56 -20.33
C THR A 2 -11.54 37.49 -19.42
N ASP A 3 -10.22 37.49 -19.26
CA ASP A 3 -9.57 36.62 -18.28
C ASP A 3 -10.25 36.81 -16.92
N PRO A 4 -10.72 35.73 -16.26
CA PRO A 4 -11.29 35.86 -14.94
C PRO A 4 -10.25 36.49 -14.01
N VAL A 5 -10.65 37.51 -13.26
CA VAL A 5 -9.80 38.16 -12.27
C VAL A 5 -9.32 37.08 -11.30
N ALA A 6 -8.00 36.85 -11.26
CA ALA A 6 -7.37 35.88 -10.38
C ALA A 6 -7.84 36.06 -8.94
N SER A 7 -8.20 34.96 -8.27
CA SER A 7 -8.53 35.05 -6.84
C SER A 7 -7.29 35.54 -6.05
N PRO A 8 -7.46 36.17 -4.87
CA PRO A 8 -6.30 36.59 -4.05
C PRO A 8 -5.34 35.43 -3.75
N ALA A 9 -5.86 34.21 -3.57
CA ALA A 9 -5.05 33.02 -3.37
C ALA A 9 -4.22 32.66 -4.62
N GLU A 10 -4.85 32.70 -5.80
CA GLU A 10 -4.15 32.44 -7.07
C GLU A 10 -3.07 33.49 -7.36
N ALA A 11 -3.36 34.76 -7.10
CA ALA A 11 -2.42 35.85 -7.29
C ALA A 11 -1.16 35.70 -6.43
N ILE A 12 -1.31 35.19 -5.20
CA ILE A 12 -0.16 34.91 -4.31
C ILE A 12 0.76 33.84 -4.91
N TYR A 13 0.21 32.73 -5.42
CA TYR A 13 1.03 31.67 -6.03
C TYR A 13 1.68 32.14 -7.34
N ARG A 14 0.94 32.84 -8.21
CA ARG A 14 1.47 33.38 -9.47
C ARG A 14 2.60 34.38 -9.23
N ARG A 15 2.54 35.16 -8.14
CA ARG A 15 3.65 36.05 -7.72
C ARG A 15 4.95 35.29 -7.47
N PHE A 16 4.89 34.02 -7.06
CA PHE A 16 6.03 33.15 -6.87
C PHE A 16 6.32 32.25 -8.09
N GLY A 17 5.70 32.51 -9.24
CA GLY A 17 5.88 31.71 -10.46
C GLY A 17 5.19 30.35 -10.43
N VAL A 18 4.25 30.13 -9.51
CA VAL A 18 3.52 28.88 -9.36
C VAL A 18 2.10 29.05 -9.93
N GLU A 19 1.77 28.30 -10.98
CA GLU A 19 0.43 28.32 -11.55
C GLU A 19 -0.54 27.45 -10.73
N PRO A 20 -1.64 28.01 -10.19
CA PRO A 20 -2.63 27.29 -9.41
C PRO A 20 -3.29 26.14 -10.18
N VAL A 21 -3.91 25.21 -9.44
CA VAL A 21 -4.65 24.08 -10.00
C VAL A 21 -6.07 24.03 -9.45
N VAL A 22 -7.02 23.57 -10.27
CA VAL A 22 -8.32 23.09 -9.82
C VAL A 22 -8.12 21.67 -9.29
N ASN A 23 -8.25 21.50 -7.98
CA ASN A 23 -7.94 20.24 -7.29
C ASN A 23 -9.14 19.28 -7.27
N CYS A 24 -9.09 18.25 -8.13
CA CYS A 24 -10.01 17.12 -8.13
C CYS A 24 -9.47 15.91 -7.34
N GLY A 25 -8.28 16.02 -6.75
CA GLY A 25 -7.59 14.97 -5.99
C GLY A 25 -7.99 14.85 -4.52
N GLY A 26 -8.90 15.71 -4.04
CA GLY A 26 -9.32 15.77 -2.63
C GLY A 26 -8.24 16.38 -1.73
N TYR A 27 -8.07 15.83 -0.53
CA TYR A 27 -7.23 16.42 0.52
C TYR A 27 -5.79 15.88 0.59
N ARG A 28 -5.12 15.63 -0.54
CA ARG A 28 -3.76 15.08 -0.49
C ARG A 28 -2.74 16.12 -0.02
N SER A 29 -1.76 15.67 0.76
CA SER A 29 -0.65 16.51 1.22
C SER A 29 0.14 17.13 0.06
N PHE A 30 0.35 16.37 -1.03
CA PHE A 30 1.03 16.87 -2.24
C PHE A 30 0.30 18.06 -2.89
N TYR A 31 -1.01 18.19 -2.64
CA TYR A 31 -1.88 19.22 -3.20
C TYR A 31 -2.20 20.34 -2.20
N GLY A 32 -1.58 20.32 -1.01
CA GLY A 32 -1.81 21.30 0.05
C GLY A 32 -3.00 20.98 0.99
N ASN A 33 -3.54 19.76 0.93
CA ASN A 33 -4.74 19.30 1.64
C ASN A 33 -6.01 20.10 1.24
N SER A 34 -6.98 20.24 2.15
CA SER A 34 -8.22 20.97 1.90
C SER A 34 -8.09 22.46 2.14
N ALA A 35 -8.77 23.25 1.31
CA ALA A 35 -8.91 24.68 1.53
C ALA A 35 -9.84 24.98 2.73
N PRO A 36 -9.37 25.71 3.76
CA PRO A 36 -10.19 25.99 4.92
C PRO A 36 -11.32 26.99 4.63
N PRO A 37 -12.52 26.80 5.20
CA PRO A 37 -13.59 27.78 5.15
C PRO A 37 -13.18 29.14 5.72
N GLU A 38 -13.90 30.20 5.35
CA GLU A 38 -13.61 31.58 5.80
C GLU A 38 -13.57 31.69 7.33
N ALA A 39 -14.49 31.04 8.05
CA ALA A 39 -14.52 31.05 9.51
C ALA A 39 -13.20 30.54 10.12
N VAL A 40 -12.65 29.45 9.57
CA VAL A 40 -11.37 28.87 10.00
C VAL A 40 -10.22 29.83 9.68
N ARG A 41 -10.17 30.37 8.44
CA ARG A 41 -9.12 31.31 8.02
C ARG A 41 -9.10 32.58 8.87
N ARG A 42 -10.28 33.13 9.21
CA ARG A 42 -10.40 34.29 10.11
C ARG A 42 -9.92 33.98 11.52
N ALA A 43 -10.37 32.87 12.09
CA ALA A 43 -9.94 32.49 13.43
C ALA A 43 -8.42 32.30 13.54
N MET A 44 -7.78 31.75 12.51
CA MET A 44 -6.31 31.68 12.43
C MET A 44 -5.68 33.08 12.38
N SER A 45 -6.19 33.96 11.51
CA SER A 45 -5.70 35.33 11.37
C SER A 45 -5.80 36.12 12.68
N ASP A 46 -6.95 36.04 13.34
CA ASP A 46 -7.21 36.74 14.61
C ASP A 46 -6.31 36.20 15.72
N ALA A 47 -6.16 34.87 15.82
CA ALA A 47 -5.29 34.23 16.79
C ALA A 47 -3.80 34.59 16.57
N ALA A 48 -3.36 34.73 15.32
CA ALA A 48 -1.97 35.09 14.99
C ALA A 48 -1.56 36.44 15.60
N GLY A 49 -2.49 37.40 15.68
CA GLY A 49 -2.26 38.74 16.21
C GLY A 49 -2.14 38.86 17.74
N GLY A 50 -2.50 37.84 18.52
CA GLY A 50 -2.50 37.88 19.99
C GLY A 50 -1.41 37.04 20.65
N PHE A 51 -1.05 37.30 21.91
CA PHE A 51 -0.12 36.46 22.69
C PHE A 51 -0.88 35.66 23.75
N VAL A 52 -0.51 34.39 23.93
CA VAL A 52 -1.10 33.49 24.94
C VAL A 52 -0.03 32.58 25.52
N LEU A 53 -0.28 32.03 26.72
CA LEU A 53 0.49 30.90 27.23
C LEU A 53 0.03 29.62 26.53
N MET A 54 0.95 28.95 25.84
CA MET A 54 0.61 27.73 25.08
C MET A 54 0.06 26.61 25.96
N THR A 55 0.43 26.57 27.24
CA THR A 55 -0.11 25.62 28.23
C THR A 55 -1.57 25.90 28.55
N GLU A 56 -1.96 27.16 28.69
CA GLU A 56 -3.36 27.54 28.93
C GLU A 56 -4.23 27.30 27.68
N LEU A 57 -3.70 27.64 26.50
CA LEU A 57 -4.37 27.37 25.23
C LEU A 57 -4.61 25.86 25.02
N ALA A 58 -3.60 25.02 25.28
CA ALA A 58 -3.74 23.58 25.15
C ALA A 58 -4.73 22.97 26.15
N GLU A 59 -4.75 23.46 27.39
CA GLU A 59 -5.73 23.02 28.40
C GLU A 59 -7.17 23.43 28.00
N ALA A 60 -7.36 24.65 27.50
CA ALA A 60 -8.65 25.11 26.99
C ALA A 60 -9.11 24.31 25.76
N ALA A 61 -8.20 24.08 24.79
CA ALA A 61 -8.45 23.27 23.61
C ALA A 61 -8.84 21.83 23.98
N GLY A 62 -8.14 21.21 24.94
CA GLY A 62 -8.42 19.85 25.36
C GLY A 62 -9.79 19.67 26.01
N ARG A 63 -10.20 20.62 26.87
CA ARG A 63 -11.56 20.65 27.42
C ARG A 63 -12.61 20.81 26.34
N ARG A 64 -12.38 21.75 25.42
CA ARG A 64 -13.33 22.02 24.35
C ARG A 64 -13.52 20.82 23.42
N LEU A 65 -12.44 20.12 23.09
CA LEU A 65 -12.51 18.88 22.32
C LEU A 65 -13.30 17.80 23.08
N ALA A 66 -13.06 17.62 24.38
CA ALA A 66 -13.82 16.68 25.20
C ALA A 66 -15.33 17.00 25.20
N GLU A 67 -15.69 18.27 25.36
CA GLU A 67 -17.10 18.72 25.29
C GLU A 67 -17.75 18.42 23.93
N LEU A 68 -17.01 18.64 22.84
CA LEU A 68 -17.53 18.49 21.49
C LEU A 68 -17.66 17.02 21.07
N THR A 69 -16.73 16.17 21.51
CA THR A 69 -16.62 14.79 21.00
C THR A 69 -17.08 13.73 21.99
N GLY A 70 -17.21 14.06 23.27
CA GLY A 70 -17.53 13.10 24.33
C GLY A 70 -16.34 12.22 24.77
N ALA A 71 -15.15 12.42 24.20
CA ALA A 71 -13.93 11.78 24.70
C ALA A 71 -13.52 12.37 26.06
N GLU A 72 -12.76 11.63 26.88
CA GLU A 72 -12.33 12.15 28.20
C GLU A 72 -11.42 13.39 28.09
N TRP A 73 -10.61 13.48 27.03
CA TRP A 73 -9.75 14.62 26.74
C TRP A 73 -9.36 14.68 25.26
N GLY A 74 -8.85 15.85 24.83
CA GLY A 74 -8.30 16.05 23.49
C GLY A 74 -7.00 16.83 23.45
N LEU A 75 -6.27 16.70 22.34
CA LEU A 75 -5.06 17.45 22.04
C LEU A 75 -4.99 17.75 20.54
N VAL A 76 -4.73 19.02 20.19
CA VAL A 76 -4.37 19.41 18.82
C VAL A 76 -2.87 19.26 18.63
N THR A 77 -2.47 18.66 17.50
CA THR A 77 -1.07 18.32 17.17
C THR A 77 -0.70 18.77 15.77
N ALA A 78 0.61 18.86 15.48
CA ALA A 78 1.16 19.20 14.17
C ALA A 78 0.96 18.06 13.14
N GLY A 79 -0.29 17.82 12.78
CA GLY A 79 -0.71 16.71 11.92
C GLY A 79 -0.88 15.38 12.66
N SER A 80 -1.58 14.43 12.03
CA SER A 80 -1.85 13.10 12.61
C SER A 80 -0.59 12.29 12.89
N ALA A 81 0.49 12.49 12.12
CA ALA A 81 1.79 11.87 12.40
C ALA A 81 2.33 12.30 13.77
N ALA A 82 2.22 13.59 14.12
CA ALA A 82 2.61 14.06 15.44
C ALA A 82 1.71 13.47 16.55
N ALA A 83 0.41 13.33 16.31
CA ALA A 83 -0.49 12.62 17.24
C ALA A 83 -0.06 11.18 17.49
N LEU A 84 0.25 10.41 16.43
CA LEU A 84 0.75 9.04 16.54
C LEU A 84 2.07 8.97 17.33
N THR A 85 3.01 9.85 17.01
CA THR A 85 4.31 9.89 17.71
C THR A 85 4.15 10.25 19.19
N LEU A 86 3.35 11.27 19.52
CA LEU A 86 3.12 11.71 20.90
C LEU A 86 2.32 10.68 21.71
N ALA A 87 1.33 10.02 21.10
CA ALA A 87 0.62 8.91 21.70
C ALA A 87 1.56 7.74 22.01
N THR A 88 2.42 7.38 21.05
CA THR A 88 3.40 6.30 21.25
C THR A 88 4.40 6.67 22.35
N ALA A 89 4.90 7.91 22.38
CA ALA A 89 5.79 8.39 23.43
C ALA A 89 5.11 8.36 24.82
N ALA A 90 3.82 8.70 24.89
CA ALA A 90 3.03 8.61 26.11
C ALA A 90 2.93 7.16 26.62
N CYS A 91 2.72 6.19 25.72
CA CYS A 91 2.65 4.77 26.08
C CYS A 91 4.01 4.20 26.52
N VAL A 92 5.12 4.72 25.98
CA VAL A 92 6.47 4.23 26.31
C VAL A 92 7.04 4.88 27.56
N ALA A 93 7.03 6.21 27.62
CA ALA A 93 7.70 7.01 28.65
C ALA A 93 6.74 7.56 29.71
N GLY A 94 5.43 7.58 29.45
CA GLY A 94 4.46 8.17 30.36
C GLY A 94 4.74 9.64 30.60
N ARG A 95 4.83 10.03 31.89
CA ARG A 95 5.11 11.40 32.33
C ARG A 95 6.44 11.52 33.08
N ASP A 96 7.30 10.51 32.96
CA ASP A 96 8.61 10.48 33.61
C ASP A 96 9.63 11.25 32.76
N PRO A 97 10.11 12.44 33.19
CA PRO A 97 11.01 13.27 32.40
C PRO A 97 12.30 12.55 31.99
N ASP A 98 12.83 11.67 32.83
CA ASP A 98 14.06 10.94 32.53
C ASP A 98 13.84 9.93 31.40
N ARG A 99 12.69 9.27 31.37
CA ARG A 99 12.31 8.37 30.27
C ARG A 99 12.00 9.14 29.01
N MET A 100 11.26 10.24 29.13
CA MET A 100 10.87 11.09 28.01
C MET A 100 12.10 11.62 27.25
N LEU A 101 13.14 12.07 27.98
CA LEU A 101 14.36 12.62 27.39
C LEU A 101 15.31 11.56 26.79
N ARG A 102 15.11 10.27 27.10
CA ARG A 102 15.92 9.17 26.55
C ARG A 102 15.38 8.63 25.24
N LEU A 103 14.13 8.93 24.86
CA LEU A 103 13.61 8.53 23.56
C LEU A 103 14.42 9.19 22.42
N PRO A 104 14.69 8.48 21.32
CA PRO A 104 14.16 7.15 21.00
C PRO A 104 14.95 5.98 21.62
N HIS A 105 16.22 6.18 22.01
CA HIS A 105 17.08 5.10 22.49
C HIS A 105 16.60 4.44 23.80
N GLY A 106 15.85 5.18 24.61
CA GLY A 106 15.22 4.72 25.85
C GLY A 106 14.02 3.78 25.66
N ALA A 107 13.57 3.55 24.41
CA ALA A 107 12.49 2.60 24.13
C ALA A 107 12.89 1.14 24.36
N GLY A 108 14.20 0.81 24.24
CA GLY A 108 14.69 -0.55 24.46
C GLY A 108 13.97 -1.59 23.59
N ASP A 109 13.37 -2.60 24.22
CA ASP A 109 12.62 -3.69 23.59
C ASP A 109 11.11 -3.41 23.44
N ALA A 110 10.67 -2.14 23.55
CA ALA A 110 9.26 -1.77 23.40
C ALA A 110 8.70 -2.21 22.05
N VAL A 111 7.53 -2.86 22.11
CA VAL A 111 6.79 -3.29 20.92
C VAL A 111 5.42 -2.63 20.87
N VAL A 112 5.05 -2.13 19.68
CA VAL A 112 3.67 -1.84 19.31
C VAL A 112 3.15 -3.00 18.48
N LEU A 113 2.05 -3.61 18.90
CA LEU A 113 1.40 -4.64 18.12
C LEU A 113 0.46 -4.00 17.09
N MET A 114 0.40 -4.58 15.90
CA MET A 114 -0.50 -4.14 14.83
C MET A 114 -1.07 -5.37 14.11
N PRO A 115 -2.36 -5.42 13.78
CA PRO A 115 -2.86 -6.52 12.97
C PRO A 115 -2.17 -6.56 11.60
N ALA A 116 -1.93 -7.77 11.07
CA ALA A 116 -1.39 -7.95 9.74
C ALA A 116 -2.27 -7.25 8.71
N GLY A 117 -1.65 -6.48 7.83
CA GLY A 117 -2.38 -5.68 6.85
C GLY A 117 -2.96 -4.37 7.40
N HIS A 118 -2.71 -3.98 8.65
CA HIS A 118 -3.00 -2.62 9.14
C HIS A 118 -1.81 -1.66 9.00
N ARG A 119 -0.63 -2.15 8.59
CA ARG A 119 0.55 -1.31 8.31
C ARG A 119 0.25 -0.27 7.21
N PHE A 120 0.86 0.90 7.34
CA PHE A 120 0.61 2.05 6.47
C PHE A 120 1.85 2.96 6.43
N ALA A 121 1.93 3.83 5.41
CA ALA A 121 3.13 4.65 5.19
C ALA A 121 3.51 5.56 6.38
N TYR A 122 2.55 5.97 7.20
CA TYR A 122 2.79 6.81 8.37
C TYR A 122 3.13 6.01 9.65
N ASP A 123 3.25 4.68 9.57
CA ASP A 123 3.73 3.86 10.70
C ASP A 123 5.13 4.26 11.20
N GLN A 124 5.88 5.00 10.37
CA GLN A 124 7.18 5.56 10.77
C GLN A 124 7.01 6.49 11.98
N ALA A 125 5.86 7.16 12.12
CA ALA A 125 5.55 8.02 13.26
C ALA A 125 5.58 7.26 14.60
N ILE A 126 5.25 5.96 14.59
CA ILE A 126 5.35 5.07 15.75
C ILE A 126 6.82 4.67 15.96
N ARG A 127 7.53 4.31 14.88
CA ARG A 127 8.94 3.90 14.95
C ARG A 127 9.90 5.02 15.34
N LEU A 128 9.54 6.29 15.09
CA LEU A 128 10.30 7.46 15.51
C LEU A 128 10.60 7.49 17.01
N THR A 129 9.76 6.86 17.85
CA THR A 129 10.00 6.77 19.29
C THR A 129 11.00 5.69 19.68
N GLY A 130 11.55 4.93 18.72
CA GLY A 130 12.40 3.76 18.96
C GLY A 130 11.64 2.45 19.15
N CYS A 131 10.32 2.46 19.06
CA CYS A 131 9.50 1.24 19.14
C CYS A 131 9.65 0.38 17.88
N ARG A 132 9.63 -0.95 18.08
CA ARG A 132 9.41 -1.90 16.99
C ARG A 132 7.92 -2.14 16.79
N ILE A 133 7.53 -2.39 15.55
CA ILE A 133 6.18 -2.87 15.22
C ILE A 133 6.25 -4.39 15.02
N VAL A 134 5.35 -5.12 15.66
CA VAL A 134 5.18 -6.57 15.46
C VAL A 134 3.76 -6.83 14.98
N GLU A 135 3.65 -7.55 13.87
CA GLU A 135 2.37 -7.89 13.27
C GLU A 135 1.79 -9.19 13.83
N PHE A 136 0.46 -9.28 13.90
CA PHE A 136 -0.25 -10.51 14.28
C PHE A 136 -1.40 -10.79 13.31
N ALA A 137 -1.59 -12.04 12.91
CA ALA A 137 -2.56 -12.42 11.87
C ALA A 137 -3.97 -12.67 12.43
N ASP A 138 -4.07 -13.10 13.68
CA ASP A 138 -5.32 -13.52 14.32
C ASP A 138 -5.26 -13.32 15.84
N ARG A 139 -6.31 -13.74 16.54
CA ARG A 139 -6.41 -13.63 18.01
C ARG A 139 -5.34 -14.44 18.74
N ASP A 140 -5.03 -15.64 18.29
CA ASP A 140 -4.08 -16.50 19.00
C ASP A 140 -2.66 -15.95 18.84
N ALA A 141 -2.32 -15.44 17.65
CA ALA A 141 -1.09 -14.70 17.41
C ALA A 141 -1.01 -13.40 18.24
N LEU A 142 -2.13 -12.68 18.42
CA LEU A 142 -2.20 -11.53 19.32
C LEU A 142 -1.85 -11.93 20.76
N VAL A 143 -2.50 -12.96 21.30
CA VAL A 143 -2.25 -13.43 22.68
C VAL A 143 -0.80 -13.87 22.84
N ALA A 144 -0.28 -14.66 21.91
CA ALA A 144 1.12 -15.10 21.93
C ALA A 144 2.11 -13.91 21.89
N ALA A 145 1.81 -12.88 21.10
CA ALA A 145 2.65 -11.68 21.04
C ALA A 145 2.58 -10.84 22.31
N LEU A 146 1.41 -10.73 22.93
CA LEU A 146 1.21 -10.06 24.23
C LEU A 146 2.02 -10.73 25.35
N ASP A 147 2.14 -12.05 25.32
CA ASP A 147 2.88 -12.80 26.33
C ASP A 147 4.41 -12.81 26.06
N ARG A 148 4.83 -12.68 24.79
CA ARG A 148 6.24 -12.76 24.38
C ARG A 148 6.99 -11.42 24.44
N HIS A 149 6.30 -10.30 24.25
CA HIS A 149 6.92 -8.99 24.03
C HIS A 149 6.56 -8.00 25.13
N ARG A 150 7.44 -7.01 25.34
CA ARG A 150 7.10 -5.83 26.14
C ARG A 150 6.20 -4.90 25.33
N VAL A 151 4.92 -5.24 25.27
CA VAL A 151 3.93 -4.49 24.50
C VAL A 151 3.53 -3.21 25.24
N VAL A 152 3.71 -2.07 24.58
CA VAL A 152 3.34 -0.75 25.13
C VAL A 152 2.00 -0.24 24.62
N MET A 153 1.54 -0.73 23.47
CA MET A 153 0.31 -0.30 22.80
C MET A 153 -0.07 -1.30 21.71
N VAL A 154 -1.37 -1.43 21.42
CA VAL A 154 -1.86 -2.00 20.16
C VAL A 154 -2.37 -0.87 19.27
N ALA A 155 -1.90 -0.80 18.03
CA ALA A 155 -2.31 0.23 17.06
C ALA A 155 -3.13 -0.38 15.92
N LEU A 156 -4.30 0.20 15.65
CA LEU A 156 -5.19 -0.20 14.57
C LEU A 156 -5.30 0.93 13.55
N PHE A 157 -5.24 0.60 12.27
CA PHE A 157 -5.74 1.50 11.23
C PHE A 157 -7.25 1.28 11.03
N GLY A 158 -8.07 2.27 11.37
CA GLY A 158 -9.53 2.14 11.51
C GLY A 158 -10.24 1.63 10.25
N GLU A 159 -9.83 2.13 9.07
CA GLU A 159 -10.39 1.74 7.77
C GLU A 159 -10.19 0.26 7.41
N ARG A 160 -9.33 -0.46 8.14
CA ARG A 160 -8.99 -1.86 7.89
C ARG A 160 -9.54 -2.80 8.94
N GLU A 161 -10.39 -2.33 9.85
CA GLU A 161 -11.08 -3.18 10.82
C GLU A 161 -11.81 -4.33 10.12
N THR A 162 -11.63 -5.56 10.63
CA THR A 162 -12.32 -6.75 10.14
C THR A 162 -13.12 -7.39 11.28
N PRO A 163 -14.18 -8.18 10.98
CA PRO A 163 -14.93 -8.89 12.03
C PRO A 163 -14.07 -9.83 12.90
N ALA A 164 -13.00 -10.38 12.33
CA ALA A 164 -12.07 -11.28 13.03
C ALA A 164 -11.15 -10.53 14.00
N LEU A 165 -10.73 -9.31 13.64
CA LEU A 165 -9.83 -8.45 14.41
C LEU A 165 -10.51 -7.12 14.75
N ALA A 166 -11.80 -7.18 15.11
CA ALA A 166 -12.57 -6.02 15.55
C ALA A 166 -12.00 -5.46 16.85
N LEU A 167 -12.12 -4.15 17.05
CA LEU A 167 -11.64 -3.44 18.23
C LEU A 167 -12.04 -4.15 19.54
N GLU A 168 -13.29 -4.58 19.66
CA GLU A 168 -13.83 -5.21 20.87
C GLU A 168 -13.12 -6.54 21.20
N ARG A 169 -12.72 -7.31 20.18
CA ARG A 169 -11.97 -8.57 20.35
C ARG A 169 -10.55 -8.28 20.82
N ILE A 170 -9.93 -7.22 20.29
CA ILE A 170 -8.59 -6.79 20.70
C ILE A 170 -8.62 -6.23 22.12
N LEU A 171 -9.65 -5.45 22.47
CA LEU A 171 -9.86 -4.92 23.81
C LEU A 171 -10.04 -6.04 24.85
N ALA A 172 -10.71 -7.14 24.50
CA ALA A 172 -10.88 -8.29 25.40
C ALA A 172 -9.54 -8.89 25.86
N GLU A 173 -8.52 -8.88 25.00
CA GLU A 173 -7.19 -9.43 25.33
C GLU A 173 -6.25 -8.40 25.98
N THR A 174 -6.41 -7.12 25.65
CA THR A 174 -5.49 -6.04 26.05
C THR A 174 -5.90 -5.38 27.37
N ARG A 175 -7.20 -5.22 27.63
CA ARG A 175 -7.70 -4.58 28.87
C ARG A 175 -7.26 -5.29 30.15
N PRO A 176 -7.33 -6.63 30.28
CA PRO A 176 -6.86 -7.31 31.49
C PRO A 176 -5.37 -7.11 31.76
N ARG A 177 -4.60 -6.77 30.73
CA ARG A 177 -3.15 -6.52 30.79
C ARG A 177 -2.80 -5.03 30.95
N GLY A 178 -3.79 -4.14 30.93
CA GLY A 178 -3.57 -2.69 31.00
C GLY A 178 -2.85 -2.10 29.78
N ILE A 179 -2.90 -2.78 28.63
CA ILE A 179 -2.25 -2.33 27.40
C ILE A 179 -3.24 -1.45 26.62
N PRO A 180 -2.90 -0.19 26.30
CA PRO A 180 -3.82 0.70 25.60
C PRO A 180 -3.97 0.34 24.12
N VAL A 181 -5.17 0.58 23.58
CA VAL A 181 -5.45 0.47 22.14
C VAL A 181 -5.60 1.86 21.53
N LEU A 182 -4.81 2.14 20.50
CA LEU A 182 -4.91 3.34 19.67
C LEU A 182 -5.55 2.99 18.32
N VAL A 183 -6.50 3.81 17.88
CA VAL A 183 -7.04 3.75 16.52
C VAL A 183 -6.59 4.97 15.71
N ASP A 184 -5.89 4.73 14.60
CA ASP A 184 -5.67 5.76 13.59
C ASP A 184 -6.90 5.86 12.69
N ALA A 185 -7.70 6.90 12.93
CA ALA A 185 -8.89 7.29 12.17
C ALA A 185 -8.61 8.53 11.30
N ALA A 186 -7.34 8.80 10.95
CA ALA A 186 -6.92 10.07 10.36
C ALA A 186 -7.65 10.44 9.06
N SER A 187 -8.22 9.49 8.33
CA SER A 187 -8.93 9.70 7.06
C SER A 187 -10.46 9.58 7.20
N GLU A 188 -10.94 9.22 8.38
CA GLU A 188 -12.35 9.00 8.65
C GLU A 188 -13.05 10.29 9.08
N PHE A 189 -14.38 10.29 9.04
CA PHE A 189 -15.18 11.39 9.54
C PHE A 189 -15.21 11.38 11.08
N LEU A 190 -14.96 12.55 11.67
CA LEU A 190 -15.17 12.75 13.10
C LEU A 190 -16.68 12.81 13.39
N GLU A 191 -17.11 12.05 14.40
CA GLU A 191 -18.49 11.96 14.87
C GLU A 191 -18.59 12.46 16.32
N ALA A 192 -19.80 12.81 16.76
CA ALA A 192 -20.11 13.18 18.14
C ALA A 192 -21.36 12.40 18.60
N PRO A 193 -21.25 11.47 19.58
CA PRO A 193 -20.01 11.08 20.27
C PRO A 193 -18.97 10.45 19.33
N GLU A 194 -17.68 10.57 19.68
CA GLU A 194 -16.60 10.00 18.89
C GLU A 194 -16.65 8.47 18.95
N ARG A 195 -16.75 7.86 17.77
CA ARG A 195 -17.15 6.47 17.61
C ARG A 195 -16.17 5.45 18.22
N TRP A 196 -14.87 5.68 18.14
CA TRP A 196 -13.86 4.70 18.56
C TRP A 196 -13.69 4.70 20.08
N THR A 197 -13.65 5.88 20.70
CA THR A 197 -13.63 6.03 22.15
C THR A 197 -14.96 5.62 22.78
N ALA A 198 -16.10 5.86 22.12
CA ALA A 198 -17.40 5.30 22.54
C ALA A 198 -17.43 3.76 22.52
N ARG A 199 -16.71 3.13 21.58
CA ARG A 199 -16.48 1.67 21.53
C ARG A 199 -15.37 1.21 22.48
N GLY A 200 -14.68 2.14 23.13
CA GLY A 200 -13.75 1.88 24.20
C GLY A 200 -12.28 1.77 23.81
N ALA A 201 -11.89 2.31 22.65
CA ALA A 201 -10.48 2.60 22.36
C ALA A 201 -9.93 3.62 23.36
N ASP A 202 -8.66 3.46 23.76
CA ASP A 202 -8.03 4.35 24.73
C ASP A 202 -7.58 5.67 24.10
N LEU A 203 -7.21 5.63 22.81
CA LEU A 203 -6.75 6.76 22.03
C LEU A 203 -7.27 6.66 20.58
N VAL A 204 -7.57 7.80 19.97
CA VAL A 204 -7.92 7.90 18.54
C VAL A 204 -7.26 9.11 17.90
N VAL A 205 -6.82 8.95 16.66
CA VAL A 205 -6.17 10.00 15.86
C VAL A 205 -7.07 10.43 14.70
N TYR A 206 -7.22 11.75 14.51
CA TYR A 206 -7.89 12.33 13.34
C TYR A 206 -6.99 13.32 12.60
N SER A 207 -7.20 13.51 11.29
CA SER A 207 -6.59 14.63 10.53
C SER A 207 -7.61 15.72 10.32
N VAL A 208 -7.35 16.91 10.86
CA VAL A 208 -8.27 18.05 10.73
C VAL A 208 -8.13 18.71 9.36
N GLY A 209 -6.93 18.68 8.77
CA GLY A 209 -6.67 19.24 7.44
C GLY A 209 -7.31 18.48 6.27
N LYS A 210 -7.95 17.32 6.51
CA LYS A 210 -8.64 16.51 5.50
C LYS A 210 -10.10 16.91 5.35
N ALA A 211 -11.04 15.98 5.54
CA ALA A 211 -12.47 16.19 5.33
C ALA A 211 -13.04 17.31 6.21
N MET A 212 -12.49 17.54 7.40
CA MET A 212 -12.88 18.64 8.30
C MET A 212 -12.41 20.02 7.80
N ARG A 213 -11.54 20.08 6.79
CA ARG A 213 -11.05 21.32 6.14
C ARG A 213 -10.47 22.34 7.13
N GLY A 214 -9.80 21.86 8.18
CA GLY A 214 -9.01 22.71 9.06
C GLY A 214 -7.65 23.07 8.46
N PRO A 215 -6.75 23.69 9.26
CA PRO A 215 -5.42 24.03 8.79
C PRO A 215 -4.65 22.78 8.32
N SER A 216 -3.98 22.85 7.16
CA SER A 216 -3.42 21.69 6.46
C SER A 216 -2.46 20.81 7.29
N ALA A 217 -1.79 21.37 8.31
CA ALA A 217 -0.83 20.66 9.17
C ALA A 217 -1.38 20.46 10.61
N THR A 218 -2.61 19.96 10.75
CA THR A 218 -3.23 19.73 12.06
C THR A 218 -3.88 18.36 12.19
N GLY A 219 -3.70 17.75 13.36
CA GLY A 219 -4.32 16.48 13.74
C GLY A 219 -4.86 16.54 15.17
N LEU A 220 -5.75 15.61 15.51
CA LEU A 220 -6.28 15.44 16.86
C LEU A 220 -5.76 14.14 17.46
N LEU A 221 -5.48 14.16 18.76
CA LEU A 221 -5.43 12.98 19.61
C LEU A 221 -6.54 13.11 20.64
N LEU A 222 -7.54 12.23 20.57
CA LEU A 222 -8.66 12.16 21.51
C LEU A 222 -8.58 10.85 22.29
N GLY A 223 -9.16 10.79 23.48
CA GLY A 223 -9.26 9.56 24.25
C GLY A 223 -9.07 9.79 25.74
N ARG A 224 -8.48 8.81 26.42
CA ARG A 224 -8.35 8.80 27.89
C ARG A 224 -7.49 9.95 28.39
N ALA A 225 -8.01 10.69 29.38
CA ALA A 225 -7.38 11.91 29.86
C ALA A 225 -5.95 11.68 30.36
N ALA A 226 -5.70 10.52 31.00
CA ALA A 226 -4.37 10.16 31.48
C ALA A 226 -3.33 10.08 30.35
N LEU A 227 -3.68 9.40 29.25
CA LEU A 227 -2.80 9.17 28.10
C LEU A 227 -2.65 10.42 27.24
N VAL A 228 -3.73 11.12 26.93
CA VAL A 228 -3.67 12.35 26.12
C VAL A 228 -2.84 13.43 26.83
N ARG A 229 -2.98 13.57 28.14
CA ARG A 229 -2.14 14.50 28.92
C ARG A 229 -0.68 14.05 29.03
N ALA A 230 -0.42 12.74 29.01
CA ALA A 230 0.95 12.23 28.90
C ALA A 230 1.54 12.52 27.50
N ALA A 231 0.75 12.42 26.44
CA ALA A 231 1.16 12.84 25.09
C ALA A 231 1.46 14.35 25.04
N TRP A 232 0.65 15.17 25.72
CA TRP A 232 0.87 16.61 25.84
C TRP A 232 2.21 16.97 26.49
N ILE A 233 2.57 16.35 27.63
CA ILE A 233 3.86 16.64 28.29
C ILE A 233 5.05 16.11 27.48
N ASN A 234 4.85 15.05 26.69
CA ASN A 234 5.82 14.59 25.68
C ASN A 234 5.93 15.50 24.45
N GLY A 235 5.02 16.47 24.31
CA GLY A 235 4.97 17.40 23.18
C GLY A 235 5.40 18.82 23.52
N PRO A 236 5.42 19.71 22.51
CA PRO A 236 5.67 21.13 22.72
C PRO A 236 4.57 21.75 23.59
N PRO A 237 4.85 22.79 24.38
CA PRO A 237 6.10 23.56 24.42
C PRO A 237 7.18 22.95 25.33
N HIS A 238 6.93 21.80 25.97
CA HIS A 238 7.84 21.19 26.94
C HIS A 238 9.16 20.73 26.29
N GLN A 239 10.22 20.72 27.09
CA GLN A 239 11.53 20.22 26.68
C GLN A 239 11.56 18.68 26.84
N SER A 240 10.89 18.00 25.92
CA SER A 240 10.74 16.54 25.88
C SER A 240 10.96 16.01 24.46
N PHE A 241 10.87 14.68 24.27
CA PHE A 241 11.11 14.04 22.97
C PHE A 241 10.37 14.70 21.81
N GLY A 242 9.09 15.03 21.99
CA GLY A 242 8.25 15.64 20.97
C GLY A 242 8.44 17.15 20.79
N ARG A 243 9.43 17.77 21.45
CA ARG A 243 9.77 19.20 21.25
C ARG A 243 9.92 19.61 19.77
N PRO A 244 10.47 18.79 18.85
CA PRO A 244 10.55 19.10 17.42
C PRO A 244 9.19 19.16 16.72
N LEU A 245 8.14 18.56 17.29
CA LEU A 245 6.78 18.47 16.72
C LEU A 245 5.94 19.74 17.00
N LYS A 246 6.55 20.92 16.86
CA LYS A 246 5.92 22.22 17.17
C LYS A 246 4.65 22.44 16.36
N ILE A 247 3.64 22.99 17.03
CA ILE A 247 2.41 23.51 16.43
C ILE A 247 2.24 24.98 16.81
N ALA A 248 1.72 25.80 15.89
CA ALA A 248 1.46 27.22 16.12
C ALA A 248 0.10 27.45 16.82
N LYS A 249 -0.02 28.53 17.60
CA LYS A 249 -1.25 28.88 18.34
C LYS A 249 -2.45 29.06 17.39
N GLU A 250 -2.23 29.68 16.24
CA GLU A 250 -3.25 29.92 15.21
C GLU A 250 -3.72 28.61 14.58
N GLN A 251 -2.85 27.60 14.47
CA GLN A 251 -3.23 26.28 13.99
C GLN A 251 -4.06 25.53 15.03
N ILE A 252 -3.76 25.66 16.32
CA ILE A 252 -4.59 25.10 17.40
C ILE A 252 -6.00 25.71 17.34
N VAL A 253 -6.10 27.05 17.27
CA VAL A 253 -7.39 27.75 17.20
C VAL A 253 -8.14 27.40 15.91
N GLY A 254 -7.47 27.41 14.77
CA GLY A 254 -8.09 27.04 13.49
C GLY A 254 -8.60 25.59 13.48
N ALA A 255 -7.89 24.66 14.10
CA ALA A 255 -8.33 23.27 14.23
C ALA A 255 -9.59 23.14 15.11
N LEU A 256 -9.66 23.86 16.24
CA LEU A 256 -10.85 23.88 17.08
C LEU A 256 -12.08 24.41 16.33
N VAL A 257 -11.95 25.55 15.65
CA VAL A 257 -13.04 26.14 14.87
C VAL A 257 -13.45 25.21 13.72
N ALA A 258 -12.51 24.49 13.11
CA ALA A 258 -12.83 23.49 12.09
C ALA A 258 -13.64 22.31 12.67
N VAL A 259 -13.29 21.81 13.87
CA VAL A 259 -14.06 20.76 14.55
C VAL A 259 -15.47 21.25 14.92
N GLU A 260 -15.60 22.46 15.46
CA GLU A 260 -16.90 23.05 15.78
C GLU A 260 -17.78 23.20 14.54
N THR A 261 -17.21 23.75 13.46
CA THR A 261 -17.90 23.92 12.17
C THR A 261 -18.30 22.56 11.60
N TRP A 262 -17.40 21.58 11.66
CA TRP A 262 -17.67 20.23 11.18
C TRP A 262 -18.84 19.60 11.93
N LEU A 263 -18.83 19.59 13.26
CA LEU A 263 -19.88 18.95 14.05
C LEU A 263 -21.22 19.70 14.00
N ALA A 264 -21.22 21.00 13.72
CA ALA A 264 -22.44 21.80 13.59
C ALA A 264 -23.07 21.79 12.18
N ARG A 265 -22.41 21.21 11.18
CA ARG A 265 -22.85 21.27 9.78
C ARG A 265 -24.10 20.43 9.51
N ASP A 266 -24.86 20.83 8.49
CA ASP A 266 -25.85 19.94 7.88
C ASP A 266 -25.14 18.95 6.94
N ALA A 267 -24.79 17.79 7.48
CA ALA A 267 -24.06 16.75 6.75
C ALA A 267 -24.87 16.19 5.56
N ALA A 268 -26.21 16.19 5.64
CA ALA A 268 -27.05 15.69 4.56
C ALA A 268 -27.09 16.70 3.41
N ALA A 269 -27.23 17.99 3.70
CA ALA A 269 -27.17 19.05 2.70
C ALA A 269 -25.78 19.13 2.04
N GLU A 270 -24.70 19.11 2.82
CA GLU A 270 -23.33 19.13 2.30
C GLU A 270 -23.07 17.93 1.37
N ARG A 271 -23.53 16.73 1.75
CA ARG A 271 -23.43 15.54 0.91
C ARG A 271 -24.23 15.67 -0.37
N ALA A 272 -25.44 16.23 -0.32
CA ALA A 272 -26.24 16.49 -1.52
C ALA A 272 -25.53 17.46 -2.48
N GLU A 273 -24.87 18.50 -1.96
CA GLU A 273 -24.06 19.40 -2.77
C GLU A 273 -22.86 18.70 -3.42
N TRP A 274 -22.15 17.85 -2.68
CA TRP A 274 -21.06 17.05 -3.25
C TRP A 274 -21.53 16.17 -4.40
N LEU A 275 -22.65 15.48 -4.23
CA LEU A 275 -23.23 14.66 -5.29
C LEU A 275 -23.62 15.51 -6.50
N ALA A 276 -24.28 16.65 -6.31
CA ALA A 276 -24.66 17.55 -7.42
C ALA A 276 -23.45 18.02 -8.24
N ARG A 277 -22.31 18.28 -7.59
CA ARG A 277 -21.05 18.65 -8.27
C ARG A 277 -20.49 17.48 -9.09
N LEU A 278 -20.53 16.27 -8.55
CA LEU A 278 -20.12 15.06 -9.29
C LEU A 278 -21.04 14.81 -10.49
N ASP A 279 -22.34 15.05 -10.34
CA ASP A 279 -23.35 14.87 -11.39
C ASP A 279 -23.14 15.83 -12.54
N THR A 280 -22.74 17.06 -12.22
CA THR A 280 -22.36 18.07 -13.21
C THR A 280 -21.16 17.60 -14.04
N VAL A 281 -20.15 16.98 -13.41
CA VAL A 281 -18.99 16.43 -14.12
C VAL A 281 -19.39 15.21 -14.94
N ALA A 282 -20.18 14.28 -14.39
CA ALA A 282 -20.64 13.07 -15.07
C ALA A 282 -21.46 13.40 -16.32
N ALA A 283 -22.45 14.30 -16.20
CA ALA A 283 -23.29 14.73 -17.32
C ALA A 283 -22.47 15.36 -18.46
N ALA A 284 -21.34 16.02 -18.15
CA ALA A 284 -20.44 16.52 -19.16
C ALA A 284 -19.73 15.41 -19.95
N LEU A 285 -19.63 14.19 -19.43
CA LEU A 285 -18.99 13.05 -20.10
C LEU A 285 -19.98 12.11 -20.79
N ASP A 286 -21.28 12.28 -20.54
CA ASP A 286 -22.32 11.46 -21.16
C ASP A 286 -22.27 11.47 -22.69
N GLY A 287 -22.41 10.27 -23.27
CA GLY A 287 -22.39 10.06 -24.72
C GLY A 287 -21.00 10.13 -25.37
N LEU A 288 -19.92 10.29 -24.61
CA LEU A 288 -18.57 10.12 -25.13
C LEU A 288 -18.27 8.64 -25.38
N ASP A 289 -17.76 8.36 -26.56
CA ASP A 289 -17.52 7.00 -27.00
C ASP A 289 -16.35 6.35 -26.24
N GLY A 290 -16.63 5.22 -25.58
CA GLY A 290 -15.62 4.51 -24.80
C GLY A 290 -15.27 5.17 -23.47
N VAL A 291 -16.09 6.09 -22.95
CA VAL A 291 -15.96 6.68 -21.61
C VAL A 291 -17.19 6.34 -20.78
N THR A 292 -17.00 5.90 -19.53
CA THR A 292 -18.10 5.65 -18.58
C THR A 292 -17.78 6.25 -17.23
N THR A 293 -18.83 6.51 -16.45
CA THR A 293 -18.69 7.08 -15.10
C THR A 293 -19.50 6.31 -14.07
N GLU A 294 -18.95 6.18 -12.86
CA GLU A 294 -19.57 5.51 -11.71
C GLU A 294 -19.37 6.36 -10.46
N ARG A 295 -20.36 6.42 -9.56
CA ARG A 295 -20.19 7.08 -8.25
C ARG A 295 -19.70 6.08 -7.20
N ASP A 296 -18.58 6.38 -6.55
CA ASP A 296 -18.18 5.74 -5.28
C ASP A 296 -18.80 6.54 -4.13
N ASP A 297 -19.94 6.05 -3.62
CA ASP A 297 -20.77 6.73 -2.61
C ASP A 297 -20.86 5.94 -1.29
N ARG A 298 -19.76 5.33 -0.87
CA ARG A 298 -19.71 4.57 0.39
C ARG A 298 -19.88 5.49 1.61
N PRO A 299 -20.52 5.01 2.69
CA PRO A 299 -20.69 5.79 3.92
C PRO A 299 -19.34 6.08 4.59
N GLY A 300 -19.27 7.20 5.32
CA GLY A 300 -18.10 7.56 6.13
C GLY A 300 -16.92 8.15 5.35
N ILE A 301 -17.05 8.35 4.04
CA ILE A 301 -16.04 9.02 3.19
C ILE A 301 -16.67 10.11 2.32
N VAL A 302 -15.83 10.98 1.76
CA VAL A 302 -16.26 11.93 0.73
C VAL A 302 -16.55 11.15 -0.55
N PRO A 303 -17.74 11.28 -1.17
CA PRO A 303 -18.06 10.57 -2.41
C PRO A 303 -17.15 11.00 -3.55
N ARG A 304 -16.97 10.13 -4.54
CA ARG A 304 -16.11 10.38 -5.71
C ARG A 304 -16.80 9.93 -6.99
N LEU A 305 -16.44 10.57 -8.10
CA LEU A 305 -16.79 10.09 -9.43
C LEU A 305 -15.59 9.32 -10.00
N ARG A 306 -15.78 8.04 -10.29
CA ARG A 306 -14.86 7.22 -11.06
C ARG A 306 -15.16 7.38 -12.53
N ILE A 307 -14.14 7.66 -13.31
CA ILE A 307 -14.21 7.77 -14.77
C ILE A 307 -13.35 6.65 -15.33
N HIS A 308 -13.94 5.81 -16.18
CA HIS A 308 -13.25 4.77 -16.92
C HIS A 308 -13.26 5.11 -18.40
N TRP A 309 -12.24 4.71 -19.13
CA TRP A 309 -12.24 4.82 -20.59
C TRP A 309 -11.45 3.71 -21.26
N SER A 310 -11.65 3.51 -22.56
CA SER A 310 -10.82 2.58 -23.34
C SER A 310 -9.58 3.30 -23.87
N VAL A 311 -8.38 2.88 -23.43
CA VAL A 311 -7.10 3.37 -23.95
C VAL A 311 -6.97 3.08 -25.45
N GLU A 312 -7.45 1.93 -25.91
CA GLU A 312 -7.43 1.56 -27.33
C GLU A 312 -8.26 2.51 -28.21
N ARG A 313 -9.41 2.97 -27.70
CA ARG A 313 -10.32 3.85 -28.46
C ARG A 313 -9.94 5.32 -28.36
N THR A 314 -9.50 5.76 -27.19
CA THR A 314 -9.09 7.16 -26.94
C THR A 314 -7.65 7.44 -27.39
N GLY A 315 -6.82 6.40 -27.45
CA GLY A 315 -5.40 6.45 -27.80
C GLY A 315 -4.52 7.09 -26.73
N PHE A 316 -4.98 7.20 -25.48
CA PHE A 316 -4.17 7.72 -24.38
C PHE A 316 -4.52 7.06 -23.04
N ASP A 317 -3.52 7.02 -22.15
CA ASP A 317 -3.65 6.51 -20.79
C ASP A 317 -3.86 7.65 -19.77
N PHE A 318 -3.90 7.29 -18.49
CA PHE A 318 -4.12 8.24 -17.39
C PHE A 318 -3.05 9.33 -17.37
N THR A 319 -1.79 8.96 -17.60
CA THR A 319 -0.65 9.89 -17.56
C THR A 319 -0.80 10.96 -18.64
N ALA A 320 -1.13 10.55 -19.86
CA ALA A 320 -1.35 11.45 -20.97
C ALA A 320 -2.58 12.36 -20.76
N LEU A 321 -3.69 11.84 -20.21
CA LEU A 321 -4.86 12.65 -19.84
C LEU A 321 -4.50 13.71 -18.79
N ARG A 322 -3.81 13.30 -17.72
CA ARG A 322 -3.35 14.18 -16.65
C ARG A 322 -2.47 15.30 -17.21
N ASP A 323 -1.48 14.96 -18.01
CA ASP A 323 -0.52 15.94 -18.55
C ASP A 323 -1.24 16.95 -19.47
N ARG A 324 -2.21 16.49 -20.26
CA ARG A 324 -3.06 17.35 -21.08
C ARG A 324 -3.86 18.35 -20.25
N LEU A 325 -4.47 17.90 -19.15
CA LEU A 325 -5.27 18.74 -18.26
C LEU A 325 -4.40 19.72 -17.45
N LEU A 326 -3.17 19.33 -17.10
CA LEU A 326 -2.21 20.19 -16.42
C LEU A 326 -1.53 21.21 -17.34
N ALA A 327 -1.52 20.97 -18.65
CA ALA A 327 -1.04 21.91 -19.67
C ALA A 327 -2.12 22.92 -20.12
N GLY A 328 -3.39 22.65 -19.80
CA GLY A 328 -4.52 23.53 -20.12
C GLY A 328 -4.64 24.76 -19.20
N GLY A 329 -5.52 25.69 -19.59
CA GLY A 329 -5.91 26.86 -18.80
C GLY A 329 -7.40 26.84 -18.45
N PRO A 330 -7.80 26.72 -17.17
CA PRO A 330 -6.94 26.52 -15.99
C PRO A 330 -6.42 25.08 -15.87
N ARG A 331 -5.35 24.88 -15.09
CA ARG A 331 -4.75 23.57 -14.84
C ARG A 331 -5.70 22.73 -13.99
N ILE A 332 -6.05 21.53 -14.45
CA ILE A 332 -6.90 20.61 -13.70
C ILE A 332 -6.08 19.42 -13.23
N LEU A 333 -6.14 19.18 -11.93
CA LEU A 333 -5.43 18.12 -11.26
C LEU A 333 -6.40 17.00 -10.89
N LEU A 334 -6.28 15.85 -11.57
CA LEU A 334 -7.07 14.65 -11.28
C LEU A 334 -6.49 13.85 -10.10
N ASP A 335 -7.32 13.01 -9.47
CA ASP A 335 -6.85 12.07 -8.44
C ASP A 335 -6.14 10.88 -9.11
N ASP A 336 -4.88 10.68 -8.78
CA ASP A 336 -4.05 9.57 -9.25
C ASP A 336 -4.15 8.31 -8.37
N TYR A 337 -4.95 8.36 -7.30
CA TYR A 337 -5.19 7.24 -6.41
C TYR A 337 -6.17 6.23 -7.02
N GLY A 338 -5.70 4.99 -7.18
CA GLY A 338 -6.46 3.98 -7.93
C GLY A 338 -6.54 4.31 -9.42
N GLY A 339 -5.72 5.25 -9.91
CA GLY A 339 -5.55 5.50 -11.32
C GLY A 339 -4.90 4.28 -11.97
N ALA A 340 -5.73 3.47 -12.63
CA ALA A 340 -5.25 2.49 -13.59
C ALA A 340 -4.87 3.24 -14.89
N ALA A 341 -4.26 2.54 -15.84
CA ALA A 341 -3.98 3.14 -17.15
C ALA A 341 -5.24 3.73 -17.82
N ASP A 342 -6.42 3.23 -17.45
CA ASP A 342 -7.72 3.44 -18.07
C ASP A 342 -8.79 4.01 -17.11
N ALA A 343 -8.39 4.50 -15.93
CA ALA A 343 -9.32 5.02 -14.93
C ALA A 343 -8.74 6.17 -14.09
N THR A 344 -9.63 7.04 -13.58
CA THR A 344 -9.29 8.13 -12.65
C THR A 344 -10.45 8.41 -11.69
N LEU A 345 -10.17 9.13 -10.60
CA LEU A 345 -11.20 9.64 -9.68
C LEU A 345 -11.27 11.19 -9.72
N VAL A 346 -12.47 11.71 -9.47
CA VAL A 346 -12.75 13.13 -9.21
C VAL A 346 -13.41 13.26 -7.86
N SER A 347 -12.80 14.04 -6.97
CA SER A 347 -13.34 14.43 -5.67
C SER A 347 -14.08 15.77 -5.78
N PRO A 348 -15.26 15.92 -5.16
CA PRO A 348 -16.03 17.16 -5.17
C PRO A 348 -15.57 18.16 -4.10
N LEU A 349 -14.67 17.75 -3.18
CA LEU A 349 -14.31 18.53 -2.00
C LEU A 349 -13.63 19.85 -2.34
N GLY A 350 -12.82 19.85 -3.40
CA GLY A 350 -12.12 21.04 -3.91
C GLY A 350 -12.94 21.85 -4.92
N LEU A 351 -14.20 21.48 -5.17
CA LEU A 351 -15.02 22.05 -6.22
C LEU A 351 -16.24 22.80 -5.64
N ASP A 352 -16.62 23.85 -6.33
CA ASP A 352 -17.95 24.49 -6.29
C ASP A 352 -18.71 24.19 -7.60
N GLY A 353 -19.87 24.82 -7.81
CA GLY A 353 -20.67 24.59 -9.01
C GLY A 353 -19.97 25.02 -10.31
N ASP A 354 -19.31 26.18 -10.30
CA ASP A 354 -18.64 26.73 -11.48
C ASP A 354 -17.40 25.93 -11.86
N SER A 355 -16.58 25.56 -10.88
CA SER A 355 -15.39 24.73 -11.08
C SER A 355 -15.75 23.29 -11.43
N ALA A 356 -16.84 22.72 -10.92
CA ALA A 356 -17.34 21.42 -11.37
C ALA A 356 -17.73 21.45 -12.86
N ALA A 357 -18.45 22.48 -13.30
CA ALA A 357 -18.80 22.66 -14.71
C ALA A 357 -17.55 22.88 -15.58
N LEU A 358 -16.55 23.61 -15.08
CA LEU A 358 -15.27 23.80 -15.75
C LEU A 358 -14.51 22.49 -15.93
N VAL A 359 -14.42 21.67 -14.88
CA VAL A 359 -13.77 20.36 -14.91
C VAL A 359 -14.47 19.44 -15.91
N GLY A 360 -15.80 19.39 -15.91
CA GLY A 360 -16.58 18.62 -16.88
C GLY A 360 -16.29 19.03 -18.34
N ARG A 361 -16.28 20.34 -18.62
CA ARG A 361 -15.94 20.86 -19.97
C ARG A 361 -14.53 20.50 -20.40
N ALA A 362 -13.55 20.65 -19.51
CA ALA A 362 -12.15 20.36 -19.82
C ALA A 362 -11.92 18.86 -20.05
N LEU A 363 -12.52 17.99 -19.23
CA LEU A 363 -12.48 16.55 -19.45
C LEU A 363 -13.14 16.16 -20.78
N ARG A 364 -14.35 16.67 -21.08
CA ARG A 364 -14.97 16.44 -22.40
C ARG A 364 -14.05 16.89 -23.53
N SER A 365 -13.44 18.06 -23.42
CA SER A 365 -12.50 18.55 -24.44
C SER A 365 -11.25 17.67 -24.56
N ALA A 366 -10.75 17.13 -23.45
CA ALA A 366 -9.58 16.26 -23.43
C ALA A 366 -9.88 14.91 -24.10
N PHE A 367 -11.05 14.33 -23.87
CA PHE A 367 -11.52 13.09 -24.49
C PHE A 367 -11.96 13.25 -25.95
N ALA A 368 -12.55 14.40 -26.32
CA ALA A 368 -13.03 14.64 -27.68
C ALA A 368 -11.92 15.02 -28.66
N ALA A 369 -10.80 15.52 -28.16
CA ALA A 369 -9.70 15.91 -29.03
C ALA A 369 -8.95 14.68 -29.53
N ALA A 370 -8.45 14.78 -30.78
CA ALA A 370 -7.82 13.66 -31.47
C ALA A 370 -6.77 12.96 -30.59
N PRO A 371 -6.65 11.62 -30.70
CA PRO A 371 -5.58 10.88 -30.06
C PRO A 371 -4.25 11.55 -30.36
N VAL A 372 -3.36 11.65 -29.37
CA VAL A 372 -1.97 11.95 -29.66
C VAL A 372 -1.51 10.84 -30.60
N ALA A 373 -1.02 11.19 -31.79
CA ALA A 373 -0.60 10.20 -32.77
C ALA A 373 0.35 9.22 -32.08
N ALA A 374 -0.03 7.94 -32.02
CA ALA A 374 0.83 6.90 -31.52
C ALA A 374 2.14 6.99 -32.32
N VAL A 375 3.25 7.19 -31.62
CA VAL A 375 4.57 7.12 -32.25
C VAL A 375 4.64 5.73 -32.89
N ALA A 376 4.88 5.67 -34.20
CA ALA A 376 4.98 4.40 -34.90
C ALA A 376 5.96 3.49 -34.13
N PRO A 377 5.64 2.20 -33.95
CA PRO A 377 6.53 1.30 -33.22
C PRO A 377 7.89 1.35 -33.90
N ALA A 378 8.89 1.84 -33.16
CA ALA A 378 10.26 1.82 -33.62
C ALA A 378 10.71 0.36 -33.75
N ALA A 379 11.62 0.09 -34.68
CA ALA A 379 12.25 -1.23 -34.74
C ALA A 379 12.88 -1.56 -33.37
N PRO A 380 12.79 -2.82 -32.91
CA PRO A 380 13.42 -3.21 -31.67
C PRO A 380 14.92 -2.88 -31.69
N ILE A 381 15.40 -2.21 -30.66
CA ILE A 381 16.80 -1.89 -30.38
C ILE A 381 17.63 -3.18 -30.42
N GLY A 382 17.08 -4.29 -29.90
CA GLY A 382 17.71 -5.60 -29.89
C GLY A 382 18.96 -5.68 -28.98
N GLY A 383 19.36 -6.92 -28.67
CA GLY A 383 20.59 -7.20 -27.93
C GLY A 383 20.60 -6.72 -26.48
N LEU A 384 19.48 -6.36 -25.85
CA LEU A 384 19.46 -5.80 -24.50
C LEU A 384 19.63 -6.85 -23.39
N SER A 385 19.45 -8.15 -23.72
CA SER A 385 19.67 -9.26 -22.78
C SER A 385 21.10 -9.26 -22.23
N GLY A 386 21.23 -9.57 -20.94
CA GLY A 386 22.51 -9.67 -20.24
C GLY A 386 22.56 -8.90 -18.93
N SER A 387 23.74 -8.90 -18.33
CA SER A 387 24.01 -8.23 -17.05
C SER A 387 24.52 -6.82 -17.29
N TRP A 388 23.95 -5.86 -16.54
CA TRP A 388 24.25 -4.45 -16.65
C TRP A 388 24.66 -3.91 -15.29
N ARG A 389 25.79 -3.19 -15.27
CA ARG A 389 26.18 -2.32 -14.16
C ARG A 389 25.57 -0.95 -14.42
N VAL A 390 24.81 -0.46 -13.46
CA VAL A 390 23.99 0.74 -13.57
C VAL A 390 24.48 1.75 -12.56
N VAL A 391 24.78 2.96 -12.99
CA VAL A 391 25.20 4.06 -12.13
C VAL A 391 24.14 5.15 -12.20
N ILE A 392 23.54 5.45 -11.06
CA ILE A 392 22.59 6.55 -10.89
C ILE A 392 23.31 7.74 -10.27
N ASP A 393 23.29 8.87 -10.96
CA ASP A 393 24.02 10.08 -10.56
C ASP A 393 23.20 10.90 -9.56
N PHE A 394 23.04 10.39 -8.33
CA PHE A 394 22.48 11.19 -7.25
C PHE A 394 23.41 12.37 -6.91
N ALA A 395 22.82 13.48 -6.45
CA ALA A 395 23.54 14.74 -6.25
C ALA A 395 24.71 14.64 -5.25
N ASP A 396 24.58 13.81 -4.22
CA ASP A 396 25.62 13.64 -3.20
C ASP A 396 26.74 12.69 -3.64
N ALA A 397 26.37 11.54 -4.23
CA ALA A 397 27.30 10.56 -4.76
C ALA A 397 26.60 9.62 -5.75
N PRO A 398 27.28 9.19 -6.83
CA PRO A 398 26.75 8.14 -7.69
C PRO A 398 26.55 6.83 -6.91
N VAL A 399 25.43 6.16 -7.17
CA VAL A 399 25.11 4.86 -6.55
C VAL A 399 25.05 3.79 -7.64
N GLU A 400 25.69 2.66 -7.34
CA GLU A 400 25.74 1.51 -8.23
C GLU A 400 24.57 0.55 -7.97
N HIS A 401 23.96 0.11 -9.05
CA HIS A 401 22.83 -0.81 -9.16
C HIS A 401 23.18 -1.86 -10.21
N HIS A 402 22.44 -2.97 -10.23
CA HIS A 402 22.63 -4.00 -11.27
C HIS A 402 21.31 -4.46 -11.86
N PHE A 403 21.27 -4.63 -13.19
CA PHE A 403 20.17 -5.28 -13.89
C PHE A 403 20.63 -6.62 -14.47
N GLU A 404 19.75 -7.61 -14.41
CA GLU A 404 19.80 -8.82 -15.23
C GLU A 404 18.60 -8.78 -16.16
N LEU A 405 18.83 -8.58 -17.47
CA LEU A 405 17.75 -8.38 -18.45
C LEU A 405 17.61 -9.58 -19.39
N VAL A 406 16.37 -9.88 -19.75
CA VAL A 406 15.96 -10.82 -20.78
C VAL A 406 15.00 -10.10 -21.72
N GLN A 407 15.34 -10.07 -23.01
CA GLN A 407 14.55 -9.45 -24.06
C GLN A 407 13.88 -10.53 -24.93
N ILE A 408 12.55 -10.48 -25.06
CA ILE A 408 11.75 -11.37 -25.92
C ILE A 408 10.69 -10.51 -26.62
N ASP A 409 10.69 -10.49 -27.95
CA ASP A 409 9.72 -9.76 -28.79
C ASP A 409 9.47 -8.30 -28.37
N GLY A 410 10.55 -7.57 -28.02
CA GLY A 410 10.49 -6.16 -27.60
C GLY A 410 10.03 -5.93 -26.15
N ARG A 411 9.67 -6.99 -25.42
CA ARG A 411 9.44 -6.96 -23.98
C ARG A 411 10.73 -7.27 -23.24
N LEU A 412 10.92 -6.60 -22.11
CA LEU A 412 12.06 -6.79 -21.22
C LEU A 412 11.55 -7.28 -19.87
N THR A 413 12.16 -8.34 -19.36
CA THR A 413 11.95 -8.82 -18.00
C THR A 413 13.30 -9.06 -17.35
N GLY A 414 13.35 -9.06 -16.02
CA GLY A 414 14.62 -9.14 -15.36
C GLY A 414 14.58 -9.04 -13.84
N LEU A 415 15.78 -8.90 -13.29
CA LEU A 415 16.00 -8.61 -11.88
C LEU A 415 16.80 -7.32 -11.75
N HIS A 416 16.46 -6.55 -10.73
CA HIS A 416 17.25 -5.43 -10.28
C HIS A 416 17.76 -5.68 -8.87
N ARG A 417 19.06 -5.45 -8.67
CA ARG A 417 19.72 -5.63 -7.38
C ARG A 417 20.25 -4.28 -6.88
N LEU A 418 19.97 -4.02 -5.60
CA LEU A 418 20.44 -2.85 -4.85
C LEU A 418 20.80 -3.30 -3.43
N GLY A 419 22.10 -3.31 -3.09
CA GLY A 419 22.55 -3.86 -1.81
C GLY A 419 22.18 -5.35 -1.67
N ASP A 420 21.46 -5.69 -0.60
CA ASP A 420 20.87 -7.02 -0.34
C ASP A 420 19.46 -7.19 -0.94
N GLY A 421 18.87 -6.13 -1.48
CA GLY A 421 17.53 -6.15 -2.07
C GLY A 421 17.52 -6.63 -3.52
N VAL A 422 16.49 -7.42 -3.87
CA VAL A 422 16.20 -7.86 -5.23
C VAL A 422 14.75 -7.56 -5.57
N ALA A 423 14.51 -6.94 -6.73
CA ALA A 423 13.18 -6.70 -7.27
C ALA A 423 13.05 -7.24 -8.69
N ALA A 424 11.85 -7.70 -9.05
CA ALA A 424 11.51 -7.94 -10.44
C ALA A 424 11.55 -6.61 -11.22
N LEU A 425 12.09 -6.69 -12.43
CA LEU A 425 12.17 -5.60 -13.38
C LEU A 425 11.35 -5.99 -14.60
N GLU A 426 10.46 -5.10 -15.01
CA GLU A 426 9.67 -5.23 -16.23
C GLU A 426 9.95 -4.02 -17.12
N GLY A 427 9.86 -4.19 -18.43
CA GLY A 427 10.12 -3.11 -19.34
C GLY A 427 9.66 -3.39 -20.76
N HIS A 428 9.74 -2.35 -21.58
CA HIS A 428 9.41 -2.42 -22.99
C HIS A 428 10.20 -1.37 -23.76
N GLU A 429 10.22 -1.51 -25.06
CA GLU A 429 10.81 -0.55 -25.97
C GLU A 429 9.75 0.40 -26.52
N ALA A 430 10.01 1.70 -26.47
CA ALA A 430 9.10 2.74 -26.95
C ALA A 430 9.89 3.83 -27.69
N GLY A 431 9.62 4.02 -28.99
CA GLY A 431 10.18 5.13 -29.76
C GLY A 431 11.73 5.19 -29.80
N GLY A 432 12.40 4.03 -29.84
CA GLY A 432 13.87 3.95 -29.81
C GLY A 432 14.49 4.21 -28.43
N ALA A 433 13.67 4.20 -27.38
CA ALA A 433 14.09 4.18 -25.99
C ALA A 433 13.64 2.88 -25.31
N VAL A 434 14.29 2.57 -24.21
CA VAL A 434 13.96 1.49 -23.29
C VAL A 434 13.33 2.12 -22.05
N VAL A 435 12.17 1.62 -21.65
CA VAL A 435 11.52 1.97 -20.38
C VAL A 435 11.55 0.73 -19.48
N LEU A 436 12.21 0.83 -18.33
CA LEU A 436 12.26 -0.22 -17.31
C LEU A 436 11.61 0.28 -16.03
N GLU A 437 10.75 -0.52 -15.45
CA GLU A 437 10.09 -0.25 -14.18
C GLU A 437 10.38 -1.36 -13.19
N LEU A 438 10.59 -0.95 -11.95
CA LEU A 438 10.74 -1.88 -10.84
C LEU A 438 10.25 -1.26 -9.55
N THR A 439 9.84 -2.09 -8.61
CA THR A 439 9.37 -1.64 -7.31
C THR A 439 10.00 -2.49 -6.20
N HIS A 440 10.80 -1.85 -5.35
CA HIS A 440 11.33 -2.45 -4.13
C HIS A 440 10.35 -2.25 -2.97
N ARG A 441 10.24 -3.24 -2.09
CA ARG A 441 9.58 -3.05 -0.79
C ARG A 441 10.64 -2.65 0.23
N VAL A 442 10.46 -1.49 0.83
CA VAL A 442 11.32 -0.97 1.91
C VAL A 442 10.42 -0.76 3.13
N GLU A 443 10.55 -1.62 4.13
CA GLU A 443 9.60 -1.72 5.25
C GLU A 443 8.16 -1.95 4.72
N ASP A 444 7.23 -1.04 5.03
CA ASP A 444 5.87 -1.07 4.51
C ASP A 444 5.61 -0.07 3.36
N ASN A 445 6.68 0.50 2.80
CA ASN A 445 6.61 1.37 1.63
C ASN A 445 7.13 0.65 0.38
N TYR A 446 6.69 1.16 -0.76
CA TYR A 446 7.13 0.73 -2.08
C TYR A 446 7.93 1.85 -2.69
N VAL A 447 9.18 1.59 -3.04
CA VAL A 447 10.04 2.52 -3.76
C VAL A 447 10.08 2.09 -5.22
N ARG A 448 9.60 2.94 -6.12
CA ARG A 448 9.61 2.68 -7.56
C ARG A 448 10.75 3.45 -8.21
N HIS A 449 11.33 2.81 -9.21
CA HIS A 449 12.24 3.44 -10.16
C HIS A 449 11.71 3.16 -11.57
N THR A 450 11.50 4.23 -12.33
CA THR A 450 11.18 4.17 -13.76
C THR A 450 12.40 4.71 -14.51
N PHE A 451 13.14 3.83 -15.16
CA PHE A 451 14.31 4.14 -15.96
C PHE A 451 13.89 4.30 -17.41
N GLU A 452 14.22 5.46 -17.99
CA GLU A 452 14.12 5.71 -19.41
C GLU A 452 15.54 5.88 -19.95
N ALA A 453 15.91 5.15 -21.00
CA ALA A 453 17.22 5.28 -21.62
C ALA A 453 17.22 4.98 -23.11
N ARG A 454 18.27 5.42 -23.79
CA ARG A 454 18.60 4.99 -25.15
C ARG A 454 19.88 4.19 -25.14
N LEU A 455 19.98 3.23 -26.06
CA LEU A 455 21.22 2.51 -26.31
C LEU A 455 22.12 3.37 -27.21
N GLY A 456 23.26 3.81 -26.67
CA GLY A 456 24.28 4.53 -27.40
C GLY A 456 25.04 3.63 -28.38
N ALA A 457 25.71 4.26 -29.35
CA ALA A 457 26.57 3.54 -30.31
C ALA A 457 27.76 2.83 -29.65
N ASP A 458 28.14 3.26 -28.44
CA ASP A 458 29.15 2.65 -27.58
C ASP A 458 28.62 1.45 -26.76
N GLY A 459 27.35 1.07 -26.96
CA GLY A 459 26.71 -0.04 -26.29
C GLY A 459 26.24 0.27 -24.86
N ARG A 460 26.30 1.53 -24.41
CA ARG A 460 25.83 1.96 -23.08
C ARG A 460 24.36 2.35 -23.13
N LEU A 461 23.62 2.07 -22.07
CA LEU A 461 22.32 2.68 -21.82
C LEU A 461 22.54 4.02 -21.14
N VAL A 462 21.95 5.10 -21.65
CA VAL A 462 22.04 6.43 -21.01
C VAL A 462 20.67 7.08 -21.01
N GLY A 463 20.29 7.64 -19.87
CA GLY A 463 19.05 8.39 -19.77
C GLY A 463 18.74 8.91 -18.38
N ARG A 464 17.45 8.87 -18.01
CA ARG A 464 16.95 9.38 -16.73
C ARG A 464 16.19 8.32 -15.96
N VAL A 465 16.33 8.36 -14.65
CA VAL A 465 15.56 7.53 -13.72
C VAL A 465 14.71 8.44 -12.88
N THR A 466 13.41 8.17 -12.88
CA THR A 466 12.43 8.84 -12.02
C THR A 466 12.15 7.96 -10.82
N THR A 467 12.17 8.53 -9.61
CA THR A 467 12.01 7.77 -8.38
C THR A 467 11.00 8.40 -7.42
N GLY A 468 10.36 7.56 -6.62
CA GLY A 468 9.39 7.96 -5.64
C GLY A 468 8.96 6.80 -4.76
N ALA A 469 8.17 7.09 -3.75
CA ALA A 469 7.72 6.11 -2.78
C ALA A 469 6.23 6.24 -2.51
N ALA A 470 5.57 5.11 -2.31
CA ALA A 470 4.15 5.07 -2.01
C ALA A 470 3.81 3.98 -0.99
N ALA A 471 2.74 4.19 -0.23
CA ALA A 471 2.08 3.11 0.49
C ALA A 471 1.46 2.13 -0.51
N SER A 472 1.08 0.93 -0.05
CA SER A 472 0.36 -0.07 -0.86
C SER A 472 -0.88 0.49 -1.57
N HIS A 473 -1.60 1.40 -0.92
CA HIS A 473 -2.88 1.93 -1.37
C HIS A 473 -2.76 3.27 -2.11
N THR A 474 -1.65 4.00 -2.00
CA THR A 474 -1.47 5.31 -2.66
C THR A 474 -0.57 5.22 -3.90
N ARG A 475 -0.54 4.08 -4.58
CA ARG A 475 0.33 3.87 -5.74
C ARG A 475 -0.21 4.68 -6.92
N GLY A 476 0.60 5.61 -7.41
CA GLY A 476 0.29 6.41 -8.57
C GLY A 476 1.54 7.08 -9.15
N PRO A 477 1.51 7.51 -10.42
CA PRO A 477 2.66 8.11 -11.09
C PRO A 477 3.24 9.32 -10.35
N THR A 478 2.41 10.13 -9.68
CA THR A 478 2.88 11.30 -8.92
C THR A 478 3.71 10.87 -7.71
N THR A 479 3.20 9.93 -6.90
CA THR A 479 3.92 9.41 -5.72
C THR A 479 5.20 8.68 -6.10
N PHE A 480 5.20 7.98 -7.23
CA PHE A 480 6.37 7.25 -7.74
C PHE A 480 7.37 8.12 -8.51
N GLY A 481 7.10 9.42 -8.67
CA GLY A 481 8.06 10.40 -9.17
C GLY A 481 8.41 11.51 -8.17
N GLN A 482 7.94 11.42 -6.92
CA GLN A 482 8.03 12.53 -5.96
C GLN A 482 9.46 12.90 -5.53
N PHE A 483 10.44 12.00 -5.71
CA PHE A 483 11.86 12.28 -5.44
C PHE A 483 12.58 12.84 -6.67
N GLY A 484 11.84 13.07 -7.76
CA GLY A 484 12.35 13.67 -8.98
C GLY A 484 13.02 12.66 -9.91
N SER A 485 13.80 13.22 -10.83
CA SER A 485 14.44 12.47 -11.91
C SER A 485 15.90 12.87 -12.04
N VAL A 486 16.80 11.90 -12.11
CA VAL A 486 18.25 12.10 -12.21
C VAL A 486 18.83 11.31 -13.38
N ALA A 487 20.03 11.69 -13.82
CA ALA A 487 20.72 10.98 -14.88
C ALA A 487 21.18 9.59 -14.41
N TRP A 488 21.24 8.64 -15.34
CA TRP A 488 21.85 7.35 -15.09
C TRP A 488 22.50 6.81 -16.36
N GLN A 489 23.39 5.84 -16.17
CA GLN A 489 24.05 5.13 -17.24
C GLN A 489 24.23 3.65 -16.90
N GLY A 490 24.09 2.79 -17.89
CA GLY A 490 24.27 1.34 -17.80
C GLY A 490 25.36 0.88 -18.76
N GLU A 491 26.31 0.09 -18.26
CA GLU A 491 27.31 -0.60 -19.07
C GLU A 491 27.18 -2.11 -18.90
N ARG A 492 27.43 -2.87 -19.98
CA ARG A 492 27.42 -4.33 -19.90
C ARG A 492 28.60 -4.80 -19.06
N VAL A 493 28.33 -5.77 -18.21
CA VAL A 493 29.36 -6.47 -17.45
C VAL A 493 29.28 -7.96 -17.73
N ALA A 494 30.41 -8.66 -17.53
CA ALA A 494 30.39 -10.11 -17.53
C ALA A 494 29.38 -10.59 -16.48
N PRO A 495 28.52 -11.57 -16.79
CA PRO A 495 27.50 -12.01 -15.86
C PRO A 495 28.16 -12.52 -14.57
N ALA A 496 27.72 -12.00 -13.42
CA ALA A 496 28.21 -12.46 -12.11
C ALA A 496 27.86 -13.95 -11.87
N THR A 497 26.91 -14.48 -12.64
CA THR A 497 26.54 -15.90 -12.71
C THR A 497 26.06 -16.18 -14.14
N PRO A 498 26.56 -17.22 -14.85
CA PRO A 498 26.15 -17.50 -16.22
C PRO A 498 24.62 -17.57 -16.31
N ILE A 499 24.03 -16.70 -17.11
CA ILE A 499 22.62 -16.79 -17.49
C ILE A 499 22.48 -18.12 -18.21
N PRO A 500 21.59 -19.05 -17.78
CA PRO A 500 21.30 -20.20 -18.60
C PRO A 500 20.63 -19.70 -19.87
N THR A 501 21.40 -19.56 -20.95
CA THR A 501 20.88 -19.41 -22.32
C THR A 501 20.32 -20.73 -22.83
N SER A 502 19.76 -21.55 -21.95
CA SER A 502 19.24 -22.83 -22.37
C SER A 502 17.94 -22.58 -23.11
N PRO A 503 17.69 -23.27 -24.24
CA PRO A 503 16.36 -23.35 -24.82
C PRO A 503 15.35 -23.76 -23.74
N ALA A 504 14.07 -23.48 -23.97
CA ALA A 504 12.97 -23.90 -23.08
C ALA A 504 13.31 -25.28 -22.46
N PRO A 505 13.27 -25.41 -21.12
CA PRO A 505 13.87 -26.55 -20.43
C PRO A 505 13.37 -27.84 -21.10
N ALA A 506 14.31 -28.67 -21.54
CA ALA A 506 13.98 -29.90 -22.26
C ALA A 506 13.03 -30.73 -21.39
N ILE A 507 11.82 -30.98 -21.90
CA ILE A 507 10.82 -31.77 -21.19
C ILE A 507 11.16 -33.25 -21.41
N HIS A 508 11.62 -33.91 -20.35
CA HIS A 508 11.84 -35.36 -20.36
C HIS A 508 10.62 -36.07 -19.76
N ARG A 509 10.15 -37.15 -20.40
CA ARG A 509 9.01 -37.93 -19.92
C ARG A 509 9.45 -39.37 -19.70
N ILE A 510 9.10 -39.91 -18.54
CA ILE A 510 9.36 -41.31 -18.19
C ILE A 510 8.16 -42.15 -18.64
N ASN A 511 8.42 -43.19 -19.44
CA ASN A 511 7.42 -44.11 -19.98
C ASN A 511 6.17 -43.44 -20.62
N PRO A 512 6.33 -42.50 -21.57
CA PRO A 512 5.19 -41.80 -22.18
C PRO A 512 4.27 -42.70 -23.03
N ASP A 513 4.75 -43.89 -23.45
CA ASP A 513 4.11 -44.70 -24.50
C ASP A 513 3.33 -45.93 -24.01
N GLY A 514 3.07 -46.05 -22.70
CA GLY A 514 2.33 -47.19 -22.13
C GLY A 514 0.81 -47.09 -22.22
N LEU A 515 0.22 -45.88 -22.21
CA LEU A 515 -1.24 -45.69 -22.04
C LEU A 515 -1.85 -44.53 -22.87
N ARG A 516 -1.10 -43.86 -23.75
CA ARG A 516 -1.47 -42.65 -24.55
C ARG A 516 -2.04 -41.43 -23.80
N HIS A 517 -2.38 -41.54 -22.52
CA HIS A 517 -3.02 -40.46 -21.73
C HIS A 517 -2.15 -39.89 -20.60
N ARG A 518 -1.03 -40.52 -20.22
CA ARG A 518 -0.09 -40.03 -19.20
C ARG A 518 1.31 -40.65 -19.33
N ALA A 519 2.32 -39.94 -18.85
CA ALA A 519 3.65 -40.46 -18.52
C ALA A 519 3.72 -40.83 -17.02
N ASP A 520 4.67 -41.66 -16.59
CA ASP A 520 4.84 -41.99 -15.17
C ASP A 520 5.37 -40.78 -14.37
N ALA A 521 6.28 -40.03 -14.97
CA ALA A 521 6.73 -38.73 -14.49
C ALA A 521 7.15 -37.81 -15.65
N THR A 522 7.06 -36.50 -15.43
CA THR A 522 7.56 -35.46 -16.34
C THR A 522 8.62 -34.63 -15.62
N ILE A 523 9.76 -34.40 -16.27
CA ILE A 523 10.88 -33.62 -15.73
C ILE A 523 11.02 -32.34 -16.54
N ALA A 524 10.99 -31.19 -15.87
CA ALA A 524 11.21 -29.89 -16.48
C ALA A 524 11.75 -28.90 -15.45
N ALA A 525 12.68 -28.04 -15.85
CA ALA A 525 13.23 -26.96 -15.02
C ALA A 525 13.75 -27.41 -13.62
N GLY A 526 14.36 -28.61 -13.54
CA GLY A 526 14.86 -29.16 -12.28
C GLY A 526 13.77 -29.70 -11.34
N LEU A 527 12.54 -29.88 -11.84
CA LEU A 527 11.42 -30.46 -11.10
C LEU A 527 10.98 -31.78 -11.73
N VAL A 528 10.60 -32.73 -10.88
CA VAL A 528 10.02 -34.03 -11.22
C VAL A 528 8.54 -34.01 -10.81
N PHE A 529 7.65 -34.15 -11.78
CA PHE A 529 6.21 -34.27 -11.57
C PHE A 529 5.80 -35.73 -11.75
N VAL A 530 5.54 -36.43 -10.65
CA VAL A 530 5.08 -37.83 -10.68
C VAL A 530 3.56 -37.84 -10.85
N SER A 531 3.09 -38.55 -11.87
CA SER A 531 1.65 -38.74 -12.10
C SER A 531 0.99 -39.43 -10.92
N GLY A 532 -0.31 -39.21 -10.72
CA GLY A 532 -1.09 -39.89 -9.69
C GLY A 532 -0.85 -41.40 -9.66
N VAL A 533 -0.52 -41.91 -8.47
CA VAL A 533 -0.16 -43.30 -8.21
C VAL A 533 -1.28 -43.93 -7.41
N MET A 534 -1.95 -44.88 -8.04
CA MET A 534 -2.91 -45.77 -7.38
C MET A 534 -2.21 -47.09 -7.03
N PRO A 535 -2.71 -47.81 -6.01
CA PRO A 535 -2.25 -49.17 -5.75
C PRO A 535 -2.45 -50.06 -6.99
N SER A 536 -1.46 -50.89 -7.27
CA SER A 536 -1.44 -51.87 -8.36
C SER A 536 -2.44 -53.01 -8.12
N ASP A 537 -2.73 -53.33 -6.86
CA ASP A 537 -3.75 -54.28 -6.44
C ASP A 537 -4.77 -53.60 -5.50
N PRO A 538 -5.99 -53.30 -5.99
CA PRO A 538 -7.04 -52.66 -5.20
C PRO A 538 -7.71 -53.61 -4.20
N THR A 539 -7.40 -54.91 -4.23
CA THR A 539 -7.97 -55.91 -3.31
C THR A 539 -7.23 -55.99 -1.97
N LEU A 540 -6.03 -55.38 -1.89
CA LEU A 540 -5.22 -55.31 -0.68
C LEU A 540 -5.91 -54.49 0.42
N ASP A 541 -5.48 -54.68 1.67
CA ASP A 541 -5.91 -53.78 2.74
C ASP A 541 -5.37 -52.35 2.52
N LEU A 542 -5.93 -51.35 3.21
CA LEU A 542 -5.52 -49.96 3.00
C LEU A 542 -4.03 -49.74 3.29
N ALA A 543 -3.48 -50.33 4.35
CA ALA A 543 -2.08 -50.10 4.72
C ALA A 543 -1.14 -50.69 3.66
N GLU A 544 -1.50 -51.84 3.10
CA GLU A 544 -0.81 -52.50 1.98
C GLU A 544 -0.97 -51.69 0.68
N GLN A 545 -2.15 -51.14 0.39
CA GLN A 545 -2.36 -50.23 -0.75
C GLN A 545 -1.48 -48.99 -0.63
N VAL A 546 -1.33 -48.40 0.57
CA VAL A 546 -0.45 -47.24 0.79
C VAL A 546 1.01 -47.62 0.54
N ARG A 547 1.47 -48.76 1.08
CA ARG A 547 2.85 -49.22 0.86
C ARG A 547 3.14 -49.47 -0.62
N ASP A 548 2.21 -50.06 -1.34
CA ASP A 548 2.35 -50.33 -2.77
C ASP A 548 2.43 -49.03 -3.58
N ALA A 549 1.54 -48.06 -3.33
CA ALA A 549 1.58 -46.76 -4.01
C ALA A 549 2.89 -46.00 -3.71
N LEU A 550 3.37 -46.03 -2.46
CA LEU A 550 4.64 -45.39 -2.07
C LEU A 550 5.85 -46.06 -2.71
N ALA A 551 5.88 -47.40 -2.81
CA ALA A 551 6.95 -48.13 -3.50
C ALA A 551 6.99 -47.80 -4.99
N GLN A 552 5.83 -47.64 -5.63
CA GLN A 552 5.74 -47.17 -7.01
C GLN A 552 6.25 -45.72 -7.16
N ILE A 553 5.96 -44.84 -6.20
CA ILE A 553 6.49 -43.47 -6.20
C ILE A 553 8.02 -43.48 -6.10
N ASP A 554 8.60 -44.28 -5.21
CA ASP A 554 10.06 -44.42 -5.10
C ASP A 554 10.69 -44.87 -6.42
N ALA A 555 10.10 -45.86 -7.09
CA ALA A 555 10.59 -46.35 -8.38
C ALA A 555 10.55 -45.25 -9.46
N ARG A 556 9.48 -44.43 -9.48
CA ARG A 556 9.34 -43.32 -10.44
C ARG A 556 10.28 -42.16 -10.14
N LEU A 557 10.48 -41.82 -8.87
CA LEU A 557 11.46 -40.82 -8.45
C LEU A 557 12.89 -41.27 -8.80
N ALA A 558 13.23 -42.54 -8.52
CA ALA A 558 14.53 -43.11 -8.85
C ALA A 558 14.79 -43.09 -10.36
N ALA A 559 13.78 -43.43 -11.18
CA ALA A 559 13.87 -43.34 -12.63
C ALA A 559 14.07 -41.89 -13.13
N ALA A 560 13.68 -40.89 -12.32
CA ALA A 560 13.86 -39.47 -12.60
C ALA A 560 15.16 -38.88 -12.01
N GLY A 561 16.00 -39.69 -11.36
CA GLY A 561 17.21 -39.21 -10.69
C GLY A 561 16.97 -38.52 -9.33
N SER A 562 15.76 -38.64 -8.79
CA SER A 562 15.34 -38.08 -7.51
C SER A 562 15.09 -39.18 -6.48
N ASP A 563 14.83 -38.79 -5.25
CA ASP A 563 14.31 -39.67 -4.20
C ASP A 563 13.34 -38.91 -3.29
N ARG A 564 12.84 -39.59 -2.26
CA ARG A 564 11.83 -39.05 -1.35
C ARG A 564 12.35 -37.95 -0.40
N SER A 565 13.67 -37.78 -0.23
CA SER A 565 14.25 -36.63 0.52
C SER A 565 14.13 -35.32 -0.26
N ARG A 566 13.84 -35.40 -1.56
CA ARG A 566 13.71 -34.24 -2.45
C ARG A 566 12.26 -33.88 -2.75
N LEU A 567 11.30 -34.41 -1.99
CA LEU A 567 9.89 -34.09 -2.15
C LEU A 567 9.62 -32.62 -1.78
N LEU A 568 8.91 -31.92 -2.65
CA LEU A 568 8.50 -30.54 -2.45
C LEU A 568 7.01 -30.44 -2.08
N ALA A 569 6.18 -31.24 -2.76
CA ALA A 569 4.74 -31.26 -2.53
C ALA A 569 4.16 -32.67 -2.71
N ALA A 570 3.11 -32.99 -1.96
CA ALA A 570 2.32 -34.20 -2.07
C ALA A 570 0.82 -33.89 -1.98
N THR A 571 0.05 -34.39 -2.94
CA THR A 571 -1.42 -34.37 -2.88
C THR A 571 -1.92 -35.80 -2.75
N ILE A 572 -2.72 -36.04 -1.72
CA ILE A 572 -3.29 -37.33 -1.38
C ILE A 572 -4.79 -37.26 -1.52
N TRP A 573 -5.35 -38.21 -2.26
CA TRP A 573 -6.77 -38.44 -2.35
C TRP A 573 -7.10 -39.75 -1.66
N LEU A 574 -8.05 -39.72 -0.72
CA LEU A 574 -8.62 -40.90 -0.08
C LEU A 574 -10.09 -41.03 -0.48
N THR A 575 -10.60 -42.25 -0.59
CA THR A 575 -12.05 -42.47 -0.82
C THR A 575 -12.89 -42.16 0.41
N ASP A 576 -12.30 -42.26 1.61
CA ASP A 576 -12.93 -41.98 2.90
C ASP A 576 -11.90 -41.31 3.84
N LEU A 577 -12.24 -40.16 4.44
CA LEU A 577 -11.34 -39.48 5.39
C LEU A 577 -11.22 -40.19 6.75
N ALA A 578 -12.08 -41.16 7.06
CA ALA A 578 -11.90 -42.02 8.23
C ALA A 578 -10.57 -42.80 8.20
N ASP A 579 -10.01 -42.99 7.01
CA ASP A 579 -8.80 -43.76 6.75
C ASP A 579 -7.48 -42.98 6.98
N VAL A 580 -7.56 -41.68 7.27
CA VAL A 580 -6.39 -40.79 7.42
C VAL A 580 -5.42 -41.27 8.49
N ALA A 581 -5.91 -41.86 9.59
CA ALA A 581 -5.05 -42.35 10.66
C ALA A 581 -4.18 -43.54 10.22
N VAL A 582 -4.76 -44.47 9.45
CA VAL A 582 -4.05 -45.62 8.87
C VAL A 582 -3.05 -45.14 7.82
N PHE A 583 -3.46 -44.23 6.94
CA PHE A 583 -2.58 -43.60 5.95
C PHE A 583 -1.37 -42.94 6.60
N ASN A 584 -1.59 -42.08 7.60
CA ASN A 584 -0.52 -41.34 8.27
C ASN A 584 0.49 -42.27 8.95
N THR A 585 0.04 -43.41 9.47
CA THR A 585 0.93 -44.40 10.08
C THR A 585 1.95 -44.93 9.07
N VAL A 586 1.50 -45.28 7.87
CA VAL A 586 2.38 -45.79 6.80
C VAL A 586 3.22 -44.67 6.18
N TRP A 587 2.61 -43.50 5.91
CA TRP A 587 3.29 -42.32 5.37
C TRP A 587 4.45 -41.86 6.26
N ASN A 588 4.21 -41.73 7.57
CA ASN A 588 5.21 -41.26 8.53
C ASN A 588 6.40 -42.23 8.65
N ALA A 589 6.19 -43.52 8.41
CA ALA A 589 7.27 -44.51 8.39
C ALA A 589 8.09 -44.47 7.09
N TRP A 590 7.51 -43.95 6.00
CA TRP A 590 8.14 -43.90 4.68
C TRP A 590 8.89 -42.59 4.42
N ILE A 591 8.36 -41.46 4.90
CA ILE A 591 8.94 -40.13 4.72
C ILE A 591 10.24 -39.96 5.51
N VAL A 592 11.15 -39.11 5.02
CA VAL A 592 12.40 -38.77 5.72
C VAL A 592 12.11 -37.64 6.72
N PRO A 593 12.35 -37.85 8.03
CA PRO A 593 12.12 -36.81 9.03
C PRO A 593 12.99 -35.58 8.78
N GLY A 594 12.38 -34.38 8.78
CA GLY A 594 13.04 -33.11 8.46
C GLY A 594 12.99 -32.70 6.98
N ASP A 595 12.62 -33.62 6.09
CA ASP A 595 12.43 -33.39 4.65
C ASP A 595 10.96 -33.61 4.25
N GLU A 596 10.01 -33.27 5.14
CA GLU A 596 8.59 -33.43 4.86
C GLU A 596 8.10 -32.45 3.78
N PRO A 597 7.35 -32.90 2.75
CA PRO A 597 6.84 -32.02 1.71
C PRO A 597 5.62 -31.21 2.19
N ALA A 598 5.33 -30.10 1.50
CA ALA A 598 4.03 -29.46 1.60
C ALA A 598 2.92 -30.46 1.21
N ARG A 599 1.97 -30.73 2.11
CA ARG A 599 1.03 -31.85 1.96
C ARG A 599 -0.42 -31.42 2.03
N ALA A 600 -1.23 -31.88 1.08
CA ALA A 600 -2.69 -31.80 1.12
C ALA A 600 -3.30 -33.21 1.09
N CYS A 601 -4.30 -33.46 1.92
CA CYS A 601 -5.06 -34.72 1.93
C CYS A 601 -6.56 -34.40 1.87
N VAL A 602 -7.25 -34.92 0.86
CA VAL A 602 -8.67 -34.63 0.59
C VAL A 602 -9.44 -35.90 0.26
N GLN A 603 -10.77 -35.85 0.39
CA GLN A 603 -11.63 -36.94 -0.07
C GLN A 603 -11.96 -36.78 -1.56
N ALA A 604 -11.88 -37.86 -2.34
CA ALA A 604 -12.32 -37.85 -3.74
C ALA A 604 -12.81 -39.24 -4.20
N GLY A 605 -13.66 -39.26 -5.23
CA GLY A 605 -14.01 -40.49 -5.94
C GLY A 605 -12.87 -40.88 -6.89
N LEU A 606 -12.37 -42.11 -6.77
CA LEU A 606 -11.23 -42.63 -7.54
C LEU A 606 -11.67 -43.65 -8.59
N GLN A 607 -10.92 -43.76 -9.68
CA GLN A 607 -11.13 -44.78 -10.71
C GLN A 607 -10.44 -46.09 -10.31
N GLY A 608 -10.81 -47.23 -10.89
CA GLY A 608 -10.04 -48.48 -10.73
C GLY A 608 -10.12 -49.19 -9.37
N GLY A 609 -11.01 -48.76 -8.47
CA GLY A 609 -11.32 -49.48 -7.22
C GLY A 609 -10.31 -49.33 -6.08
N GLY A 610 -9.23 -48.57 -6.26
CA GLY A 610 -8.29 -48.24 -5.19
C GLY A 610 -8.88 -47.29 -4.15
N ARG A 611 -8.40 -47.38 -2.90
CA ARG A 611 -8.84 -46.53 -1.78
C ARG A 611 -8.07 -45.23 -1.65
N LEU A 612 -6.97 -45.10 -2.41
CA LEU A 612 -6.13 -43.90 -2.42
C LEU A 612 -5.46 -43.65 -3.77
N GLU A 613 -5.11 -42.40 -3.99
CA GLU A 613 -4.21 -41.96 -5.06
C GLU A 613 -3.25 -40.91 -4.49
N ILE A 614 -1.97 -40.96 -4.87
CA ILE A 614 -0.94 -40.02 -4.41
C ILE A 614 -0.23 -39.42 -5.62
N ALA A 615 -0.15 -38.10 -5.71
CA ALA A 615 0.70 -37.40 -6.67
C ALA A 615 1.76 -36.59 -5.92
N VAL A 616 3.00 -36.58 -6.43
CA VAL A 616 4.10 -35.85 -5.80
C VAL A 616 4.88 -35.00 -6.80
N THR A 617 5.43 -33.90 -6.30
CA THR A 617 6.44 -33.09 -6.99
C THR A 617 7.73 -33.11 -6.19
N ALA A 618 8.86 -33.33 -6.86
CA ALA A 618 10.19 -33.38 -6.26
C ALA A 618 11.19 -32.53 -7.04
N ALA A 619 12.35 -32.23 -6.44
CA ALA A 619 13.48 -31.65 -7.14
C ALA A 619 14.28 -32.76 -7.87
N ALA A 620 14.60 -32.55 -9.15
CA ALA A 620 15.33 -33.48 -10.02
C ALA A 620 16.82 -33.59 -9.67
#